data_AF-A0A351I174-F1
#
_entry.id   AF-A0A351I174-F1
#
_cell.length_a   1.000
_cell.length_b   1.000
_cell.length_c   1.000
_cell.angle_alpha   90.00
_cell.angle_beta   90.00
_cell.angle_gamma   90.00
#
_symmetry.space_group_name_H-M   'P 1'
#
loop_
_entity.id
_entity.type
_entity.pdbx_description
1 polymer ?
#
loop_
_entity_poly.entity_id
_entity_poly.type
_entity_poly.pdbx_seq_one_letter_code
_entity_poly.pdbx_strand_id
1 'polypeptide(L)' 'MIRTTIFLPKELHASLRHLAIERACSMANLLREAAERLYEEDLADLKVARKAWATHSKVAETAIPAREYFSKRKKSV' A
#
# COMPACT_ATOMS: atom_id res chain seq x y z
N MET A 1 4.25 1.59 17.49
CA MET A 1 3.85 2.74 16.66
C MET A 1 5.01 3.71 16.62
N ILE A 2 5.48 4.14 15.44
CA ILE A 2 6.64 5.03 15.32
C ILE A 2 6.15 6.47 15.51
N ARG A 3 6.71 7.20 16.49
CA ARG A 3 6.42 8.62 16.68
C ARG A 3 7.14 9.41 15.60
N THR A 4 6.38 10.09 14.75
CA THR A 4 6.91 10.87 13.64
C THR A 4 6.61 12.34 13.88
N THR A 5 7.65 13.18 13.81
CA THR A 5 7.50 14.64 13.87
C THR A 5 7.49 15.17 12.43
N ILE A 6 6.46 15.92 12.08
CA ILE A 6 6.31 16.52 10.75
C ILE A 6 6.28 18.05 10.89
N PHE A 7 6.85 18.74 9.91
CA PHE A 7 6.77 20.19 9.84
C PHE A 7 5.53 20.60 9.05
N LEU A 8 4.76 21.55 9.59
CA LEU A 8 3.57 22.09 8.95
C LEU A 8 3.64 23.62 8.92
N PRO A 9 3.25 24.27 7.82
CA PRO A 9 3.00 25.71 7.81
C PRO A 9 2.00 26.10 8.91
N LYS A 10 2.20 27.29 9.51
CA LYS A 10 1.36 27.75 10.64
C LYS A 10 -0.13 27.75 10.33
N GLU A 11 -0.49 28.20 9.13
CA GLU A 11 -1.89 28.24 8.67
C GLU A 11 -2.48 26.83 8.56
N LEU A 12 -1.75 25.91 7.92
CA LEU A 12 -2.19 24.53 7.78
C LEU A 12 -2.35 23.85 9.14
N HIS A 13 -1.41 24.06 10.06
CA HIS A 13 -1.52 23.55 11.42
C HIS A 13 -2.76 24.10 12.15
N ALA A 14 -3.07 25.40 12.01
CA ALA A 14 -4.26 25.99 12.60
C ALA A 14 -5.56 25.38 12.03
N SER A 15 -5.65 25.24 10.71
CA SER A 15 -6.81 24.62 10.04
C SER A 15 -7.01 23.16 10.45
N LEU A 16 -5.92 22.37 10.51
CA LEU A 16 -5.99 20.98 10.96
C LEU A 16 -6.41 20.85 12.42
N ARG A 17 -5.96 21.77 13.28
CA ARG A 17 -6.38 21.83 14.68
C ARG A 17 -7.88 22.11 14.79
N HIS A 18 -8.41 23.05 14.02
CA HIS A 18 -9.84 23.32 13.99
C HIS A 18 -10.63 22.10 13.53
N LEU A 19 -10.22 21.46 12.43
CA LEU A 19 -10.88 20.28 11.90
C LEU A 19 -10.87 19.09 12.87
N ALA A 20 -9.77 18.91 13.62
CA ALA A 20 -9.67 17.88 14.65
C ALA A 20 -10.69 18.10 15.79
N ILE A 21 -10.89 19.36 16.20
CA ILE A 21 -11.89 19.74 17.20
C ILE A 21 -13.30 19.47 16.68
N GLU A 22 -13.61 19.88 15.45
CA GLU A 22 -14.92 19.67 14.83
C GLU A 22 -15.28 18.18 14.71
N ARG A 23 -14.29 17.33 14.45
CA ARG A 23 -14.46 15.87 14.35
C ARG A 23 -14.31 15.13 15.68
N ALA A 24 -14.15 15.85 16.79
CA ALA A 24 -13.93 15.29 18.13
C ALA A 24 -12.82 14.23 18.17
N CYS A 25 -11.73 14.43 17.43
CA CYS A 25 -10.62 13.49 17.32
C CYS A 25 -9.27 14.19 17.52
N SER A 26 -8.21 13.41 17.73
CA SER A 26 -6.86 13.97 17.79
C SER A 26 -6.35 14.29 16.38
N MET A 27 -5.54 15.34 16.25
CA MET A 27 -4.91 15.69 14.97
C MET A 27 -4.06 14.54 14.40
N ALA A 28 -3.46 13.72 15.28
CA ALA A 28 -2.73 12.52 14.87
C ALA A 28 -3.64 11.44 14.27
N ASN A 29 -4.86 11.26 14.82
CA ASN A 29 -5.84 10.33 14.26
C ASN A 29 -6.35 10.83 12.91
N LEU A 30 -6.63 12.13 12.81
CA LEU A 30 -7.07 12.77 11.58
C LEU A 30 -6.05 12.59 10.45
N LEU A 31 -4.77 12.85 10.72
CA LEU A 31 -3.70 12.67 9.73
C LEU A 31 -3.50 11.20 9.36
N ARG A 32 -3.60 10.30 10.34
CA ARG A 32 -3.50 8.85 10.10
C ARG A 32 -4.62 8.35 9.21
N GLU A 33 -5.87 8.69 9.50
CA GLU A 33 -7.00 8.31 8.65
C GLU A 33 -6.88 8.88 7.24
N ALA A 34 -6.42 10.13 7.11
CA ALA A 34 -6.20 10.74 5.81
C ALA A 34 -5.12 10.00 5.02
N ALA A 35 -4.00 9.64 5.66
CA ALA A 35 -2.94 8.86 5.03
C ALA A 35 -3.39 7.43 4.67
N GLU A 36 -4.14 6.77 5.56
CA GLU A 36 -4.69 5.43 5.31
C GLU A 36 -5.63 5.43 4.13
N ARG A 37 -6.52 6.43 4.02
CA ARG A 37 -7.40 6.59 2.85
C ARG A 37 -6.63 6.91 1.58
N LEU A 38 -5.62 7.78 1.66
CA LEU A 38 -4.82 8.18 0.50
C LEU A 38 -4.08 7.00 -0.13
N TYR A 39 -3.60 6.07 0.70
CA TYR A 39 -2.82 4.90 0.26
C TYR A 39 -3.60 3.60 0.35
N GLU A 40 -4.93 3.63 0.47
CA GLU A 40 -5.72 2.43 0.72
C GLU A 40 -5.55 1.39 -0.41
N GLU A 41 -5.71 1.84 -1.66
CA GLU A 41 -5.57 1.02 -2.87
C GLU A 41 -4.13 0.53 -3.02
N ASP A 42 -3.15 1.43 -2.94
CA ASP A 42 -1.71 1.08 -3.04
C ASP A 42 -1.29 0.05 -1.98
N LEU A 43 -1.75 0.21 -0.74
CA LEU A 43 -1.46 -0.72 0.35
C LEU A 43 -2.16 -2.07 0.14
N ALA A 44 -3.36 -2.08 -0.45
CA ALA A 44 -4.05 -3.31 -0.80
C ALA A 44 -3.28 -4.08 -1.89
N ASP A 45 -2.86 -3.39 -2.95
CA ASP A 45 -2.08 -3.97 -4.05
C ASP A 45 -0.72 -4.50 -3.56
N LEU A 46 -0.01 -3.73 -2.74
CA LEU A 46 1.25 -4.18 -2.13
C LEU A 46 1.06 -5.42 -1.27
N LYS A 47 -0.04 -5.53 -0.51
CA LYS A 47 -0.35 -6.73 0.29
C LYS A 47 -0.61 -7.94 -0.61
N VAL A 48 -1.34 -7.77 -1.71
CA VAL A 48 -1.61 -8.85 -2.68
C VAL A 48 -0.31 -9.29 -3.36
N ALA A 49 0.48 -8.34 -3.88
CA ALA A 49 1.77 -8.60 -4.52
C ALA A 49 2.72 -9.33 -3.56
N ARG A 50 2.80 -8.91 -2.29
CA ARG A 50 3.64 -9.56 -1.28
C ARG A 50 3.21 -11.01 -1.01
N LYS A 51 1.91 -11.28 -0.95
CA LYS A 51 1.38 -12.65 -0.80
C LYS A 51 1.72 -13.51 -2.01
N ALA A 52 1.48 -13.01 -3.23
CA ALA A 52 1.83 -13.71 -4.46
C ALA A 52 3.33 -14.03 -4.51
N TRP A 53 4.17 -13.05 -4.20
CA TRP A 53 5.61 -13.23 -4.12
C TRP A 53 6.02 -14.32 -3.11
N ALA A 54 5.46 -14.28 -1.90
CA ALA A 54 5.75 -15.27 -0.87
C ALA A 54 5.35 -16.70 -1.27
N THR A 55 4.26 -16.84 -2.04
CA THR A 55 3.83 -18.13 -2.61
C THR A 55 4.81 -18.59 -3.69
N HIS A 56 5.13 -17.73 -4.66
CA HIS A 56 6.00 -18.10 -5.79
C HIS A 56 7.46 -18.32 -5.38
N SER A 57 7.98 -17.56 -4.41
CA SER A 57 9.34 -17.71 -3.90
C SER A 57 9.60 -19.07 -3.26
N LYS A 58 8.57 -19.74 -2.73
CA LYS A 58 8.71 -21.08 -2.12
C LYS A 58 8.73 -22.21 -3.16
N VAL A 59 8.31 -21.95 -4.39
CA VAL A 59 8.15 -22.96 -5.44
C VAL A 59 9.04 -22.63 -6.66
N ALA A 60 10.18 -21.99 -6.42
CA ALA A 60 11.11 -21.52 -7.46
C ALA A 60 11.58 -22.64 -8.41
N GLU A 61 11.63 -23.88 -7.93
CA GLU A 61 12.00 -25.06 -8.74
C GLU A 61 10.96 -25.43 -9.81
N THR A 62 9.73 -24.92 -9.71
CA THR A 62 8.69 -25.12 -10.74
C THR A 62 8.67 -24.03 -11.81
N ALA A 63 9.61 -23.07 -11.78
CA ALA A 63 9.71 -22.04 -12.79
C ALA A 63 10.12 -22.65 -14.15
N ILE A 64 9.24 -22.52 -15.15
CA ILE A 64 9.50 -23.00 -16.52
C ILE A 64 10.04 -21.83 -17.35
N PRO A 65 11.06 -22.05 -18.22
CA PRO A 65 11.52 -21.04 -19.14
C PRO A 65 10.39 -20.54 -20.06
N ALA A 66 10.28 -19.21 -20.22
CA ALA A 66 9.21 -18.60 -21.03
C ALA A 66 9.13 -19.18 -22.45
N ARG A 67 10.27 -19.48 -23.07
CA ARG A 67 10.34 -20.08 -24.41
C ARG A 67 9.66 -21.45 -24.49
N GLU A 68 9.75 -22.27 -23.45
CA GLU A 68 9.12 -23.59 -23.38
C GLU A 68 7.61 -23.50 -23.15
N TYR A 69 7.17 -22.50 -22.38
CA TYR A 69 5.75 -22.22 -22.18
C TYR A 69 5.06 -21.83 -23.50
N PHE A 70 5.64 -20.90 -24.26
CA PHE A 70 5.06 -20.43 -25.52
C PHE A 70 5.11 -21.46 -26.65
N SER A 71 6.15 -22.32 -26.69
CA SER A 71 6.24 -23.37 -27.70
C SER A 71 5.21 -24.48 -27.52
N LYS A 72 4.83 -24.80 -26.27
CA LYS A 72 3.74 -25.75 -25.97
C LYS A 72 2.37 -25.22 -26.39
N ARG A 73 2.08 -23.93 -26.18
CA ARG A 73 0.79 -23.31 -26.58
C ARG A 73 0.62 -23.14 -28.09
N LYS A 74 1.70 -22.90 -28.85
CA LYS A 74 1.63 -22.85 -30.33
C LYS A 74 1.28 -24.19 -30.98
N LYS A 75 1.37 -25.31 -30.27
CA LYS A 75 0.97 -26.64 -30.76
C LYS A 75 -0.48 -27.00 -30.45
N SER A 76 -1.20 -26.20 -29.65
CA SER A 76 -2.59 -26.46 -29.23
C SER A 76 -3.62 -25.50 -29.86
N VAL A 77 -3.23 -24.79 -30.92
CA VAL A 77 -4.10 -23.96 -31.77
C VAL A 77 -3.94 -24.48 -33.19
#